data_AF-A0A5K0UX34-F1
#
_entry.id   AF-A0A5K0UX34-F1
#
_cell.length_a   1.000
_cell.length_b   1.000
_cell.length_c   1.000
_cell.angle_alpha   90.00
_cell.angle_beta   90.00
_cell.angle_gamma   90.00
#
_symmetry.space_group_name_H-M   'P 1'
#
loop_
_entity.id
_entity.type
_entity.pdbx_description
1 polymer ?
#
loop_
_entity_poly.entity_id
_entity_poly.type
_entity_poly.pdbx_seq_one_letter_code
_entity_poly.pdbx_strand_id
1 'polypeptide(L)'
;DVHWGSVDMVDGEKRLLANALLDFSNERFVLLSESCIPVYNFDTIYNYLINSKHSFVDSYDDPSRYGRGRYNRRMLPDIKLSQWRKGSQWFEANREVAIHIISDTKYYSIFRRHCWPSCYPDEHYIPTYLNMFYGSLNSNRSVTWVDWSKGGPHPVTFEGVNITESFIRSIQNNGTECLYNDGMTPMCYLFARKFAPSALEPLLNLTSTLMRF
;
A
#
# COMPACT_ATOMS: atom_id res chain seq x y z
N ASP A 1 -20.72 -7.47 -2.30
CA ASP A 1 -19.97 -6.82 -3.39
C ASP A 1 -19.12 -5.70 -2.85
N VAL A 2 -17.92 -5.52 -3.41
CA VAL A 2 -16.98 -4.44 -3.05
C VAL A 2 -17.14 -3.31 -4.07
N HIS A 3 -17.37 -2.09 -3.59
CA HIS A 3 -17.52 -0.92 -4.45
C HIS A 3 -16.32 0.02 -4.32
N TRP A 4 -15.85 0.52 -5.46
CA TRP A 4 -14.69 1.42 -5.47
C TRP A 4 -14.96 2.70 -4.67
N GLY A 5 -14.01 3.07 -3.80
CA GLY A 5 -14.08 4.28 -2.97
C GLY A 5 -15.16 4.24 -1.87
N SER A 6 -15.77 3.07 -1.61
CA SER A 6 -16.72 2.88 -0.51
C SER A 6 -16.04 2.21 0.70
N VAL A 7 -16.71 2.26 1.84
CA VAL A 7 -16.26 1.55 3.05
C VAL A 7 -16.23 0.02 2.89
N ASP A 8 -16.95 -0.51 1.90
CA ASP A 8 -16.98 -1.95 1.61
C ASP A 8 -15.59 -2.46 1.16
N MET A 9 -14.78 -1.58 0.56
CA MET A 9 -13.39 -1.88 0.23
C MET A 9 -12.56 -2.16 1.49
N VAL A 10 -12.68 -1.28 2.49
CA VAL A 10 -12.02 -1.44 3.79
C VAL A 10 -12.53 -2.67 4.53
N ASP A 11 -13.82 -2.99 4.41
CA ASP A 11 -14.37 -4.25 4.95
C ASP A 11 -13.73 -5.48 4.31
N GLY A 12 -13.56 -5.46 2.99
CA GLY A 12 -12.86 -6.51 2.26
C GLY A 12 -11.42 -6.69 2.74
N GLU A 13 -10.67 -5.59 2.83
CA GLU A 13 -9.28 -5.58 3.30
C GLU A 13 -9.14 -6.09 4.73
N LYS A 14 -9.96 -5.59 5.67
CA LYS A 14 -9.95 -6.05 7.06
C LYS A 14 -10.30 -7.53 7.19
N ARG A 15 -11.20 -8.06 6.35
CA ARG A 15 -11.56 -9.49 6.34
C ARG A 15 -10.43 -10.35 5.80
N LEU A 16 -9.77 -9.92 4.72
CA LEU A 16 -8.58 -10.61 4.20
C LEU A 16 -7.48 -10.67 5.26
N LEU A 17 -7.20 -9.54 5.91
CA LEU A 17 -6.20 -9.43 6.97
C LEU A 17 -6.55 -10.30 8.18
N ALA A 18 -7.79 -10.24 8.65
CA ALA A 18 -8.27 -11.06 9.77
C ALA A 18 -8.18 -12.57 9.46
N ASN A 19 -8.53 -12.97 8.24
CA ASN A 19 -8.41 -14.37 7.82
C ASN A 19 -6.95 -14.84 7.77
N ALA A 20 -6.05 -14.00 7.23
CA ALA A 20 -4.63 -14.32 7.17
C ALA A 20 -3.99 -14.41 8.56
N LEU A 21 -4.48 -13.63 9.53
CA LEU A 21 -4.02 -13.64 10.93
C LEU A 21 -4.37 -14.92 11.71
N LEU A 22 -5.33 -15.72 11.21
CA LEU A 22 -5.69 -17.01 11.80
C LEU A 22 -4.53 -18.01 11.76
N ASP A 23 -3.63 -17.86 10.78
CA ASP A 23 -2.35 -18.58 10.79
C ASP A 23 -1.36 -17.82 11.68
N PHE A 24 -0.89 -18.49 12.73
CA PHE A 24 0.06 -17.94 13.69
C PHE A 24 1.47 -17.82 13.12
N SER A 25 1.77 -18.50 12.00
CA SER A 25 3.06 -18.40 11.31
C SER A 25 3.18 -17.19 10.38
N ASN A 26 2.06 -16.53 10.07
CA ASN A 26 2.06 -15.32 9.25
C ASN A 26 2.51 -14.10 10.06
N GLU A 27 3.67 -13.55 9.69
CA GLU A 27 4.25 -12.36 10.34
C GLU A 27 4.11 -11.08 9.53
N ARG A 28 4.00 -11.18 8.20
CA ARG A 28 3.93 -10.04 7.27
C ARG A 28 2.75 -10.22 6.31
N PHE A 29 2.01 -9.14 6.07
CA PHE A 29 0.77 -9.14 5.29
C PHE A 29 0.88 -8.10 4.18
N VAL A 30 0.86 -8.54 2.92
CA VAL A 30 0.96 -7.66 1.75
C VAL A 30 -0.36 -7.70 0.99
N LEU A 31 -0.98 -6.54 0.78
CA LEU A 31 -2.17 -6.42 -0.06
C LEU A 31 -1.77 -6.21 -1.53
N LEU A 32 -2.19 -7.13 -2.40
CA LEU A 32 -1.91 -7.10 -3.83
C LEU A 32 -3.21 -7.27 -4.65
N SER A 33 -3.14 -6.93 -5.93
CA SER A 33 -4.20 -7.19 -6.92
C SER A 33 -3.67 -8.05 -8.06
N GLU A 34 -4.55 -8.50 -8.96
CA GLU A 34 -4.22 -9.24 -10.17
C GLU A 34 -3.33 -8.47 -11.16
N SER A 35 -3.18 -7.16 -10.94
CA SER A 35 -2.37 -6.25 -11.75
C SER A 35 -1.07 -5.81 -11.08
N CYS A 36 -0.71 -6.47 -9.98
CA CYS A 36 0.55 -6.29 -9.25
C CYS A 36 1.55 -7.38 -9.63
N ILE A 37 2.83 -7.03 -9.66
CA ILE A 37 3.93 -7.99 -9.87
C ILE A 37 5.02 -7.80 -8.81
N PRO A 38 5.75 -8.85 -8.42
CA PRO A 38 7.01 -8.68 -7.72
C PRO A 38 8.06 -8.10 -8.69
N VAL A 39 8.92 -7.22 -8.18
CA VAL A 39 10.08 -6.72 -8.95
C VAL A 39 11.41 -7.28 -8.45
N TYR A 40 11.40 -8.15 -7.45
CA TYR A 40 12.55 -8.95 -7.01
C TYR A 40 12.15 -10.41 -6.82
N ASN A 41 13.13 -11.29 -6.63
CA ASN A 41 12.87 -12.69 -6.29
C ASN A 41 12.30 -12.85 -4.88
N PHE A 42 11.72 -14.03 -4.61
CA PHE A 42 11.08 -14.31 -3.33
C PHE A 42 12.02 -14.13 -2.14
N ASP A 43 13.24 -14.68 -2.20
CA ASP A 43 14.19 -14.58 -1.09
C ASP A 43 14.54 -13.13 -0.73
N THR A 44 14.69 -12.27 -1.74
CA THR A 44 14.96 -10.84 -1.52
C THR A 44 13.77 -10.16 -0.83
N ILE A 45 12.55 -10.39 -1.33
CA ILE A 45 11.33 -9.81 -0.77
C ILE A 45 11.10 -10.31 0.66
N TYR A 46 11.19 -11.62 0.87
CA TYR A 46 11.03 -12.26 2.16
C TYR A 46 12.01 -11.70 3.19
N ASN A 47 13.31 -11.70 2.85
CA ASN A 47 14.35 -11.19 3.74
C ASN A 47 14.20 -9.70 4.03
N TYR A 48 13.76 -8.89 3.06
CA TYR A 48 13.48 -7.47 3.27
C TYR A 48 12.31 -7.28 4.25
N LEU A 49 11.21 -7.99 4.07
CA LEU A 49 10.04 -7.82 4.91
C LEU A 49 10.27 -8.39 6.31
N ILE A 50 10.74 -9.63 6.44
CA ILE A 50 10.88 -10.28 7.75
C ILE A 50 11.88 -9.56 8.67
N ASN A 51 12.92 -8.94 8.11
CA ASN A 51 13.95 -8.22 8.88
C ASN A 51 13.65 -6.71 9.03
N SER A 52 12.53 -6.22 8.51
CA SER A 52 12.13 -4.83 8.75
C SER A 52 11.60 -4.66 10.18
N LYS A 53 11.93 -3.52 10.81
CA LYS A 53 11.37 -3.08 12.09
C LYS A 53 9.99 -2.44 11.95
N HIS A 54 9.63 -2.03 10.73
CA HIS A 54 8.43 -1.24 10.45
C HIS A 54 7.48 -1.97 9.49
N SER A 55 6.24 -1.51 9.48
CA SER A 55 5.27 -1.75 8.41
C SER A 55 5.43 -0.72 7.29
N PHE A 56 4.88 -1.01 6.11
CA PHE A 56 4.93 -0.13 4.94
C PHE A 56 3.52 0.28 4.48
N VAL A 57 2.90 1.15 5.28
CA VAL A 57 1.68 1.88 4.93
C VAL A 57 2.08 3.31 4.52
N ASP A 58 1.69 3.71 3.32
CA ASP A 58 1.87 5.07 2.85
C ASP A 58 1.02 6.04 3.69
N SER A 59 1.62 7.11 4.22
CA SER A 59 0.94 8.00 5.16
C SER A 59 1.57 9.38 5.16
N TYR A 60 0.89 10.33 4.52
CA TYR A 60 1.38 11.70 4.38
C TYR A 60 0.24 12.72 4.47
N ASP A 61 0.62 13.96 4.76
CA ASP A 61 -0.30 15.09 4.81
C ASP A 61 -0.34 15.79 3.44
N ASP A 62 -1.39 15.54 2.66
CA ASP A 62 -1.59 16.15 1.35
C ASP A 62 -2.48 17.41 1.48
N PRO A 63 -1.93 18.64 1.34
CA PRO A 63 -2.70 19.86 1.50
C PRO A 63 -3.70 20.12 0.36
N SER A 64 -3.67 19.32 -0.71
CA SER A 64 -4.52 19.51 -1.88
C SER A 64 -5.99 19.12 -1.64
N ARG A 65 -6.82 19.38 -2.66
CA ARG A 65 -8.22 18.92 -2.69
C ARG A 65 -8.35 17.39 -2.60
N TYR A 66 -7.31 16.64 -2.95
CA TYR A 66 -7.31 15.18 -2.93
C TYR A 66 -6.81 14.58 -1.61
N GLY A 67 -6.33 15.39 -0.68
CA GLY A 67 -5.93 14.99 0.66
C GLY A 67 -6.83 15.64 1.71
N ARG A 68 -6.39 16.77 2.27
CA ARG A 68 -7.15 17.56 3.25
C ARG A 68 -8.53 18.00 2.74
N GLY A 69 -8.68 18.23 1.43
CA GLY A 69 -9.99 18.58 0.85
C GLY A 69 -11.06 17.48 0.96
N ARG A 70 -10.65 16.23 1.23
CA ARG A 70 -11.55 15.09 1.43
C ARG A 70 -11.98 14.89 2.89
N TYR A 71 -11.38 15.63 3.82
CA TYR A 71 -11.69 15.52 5.24
C TYR A 71 -13.09 16.06 5.58
N ASN A 72 -13.86 15.30 6.36
CA ASN A 72 -15.18 15.70 6.82
C ASN A 72 -15.12 16.25 8.25
N ARG A 73 -15.52 17.52 8.45
CA ARG A 73 -15.54 18.17 9.78
C ARG A 73 -16.44 17.47 10.81
N ARG A 74 -17.40 16.63 10.38
CA ARG A 74 -18.22 15.79 11.28
C ARG A 74 -17.43 14.69 11.98
N MET A 75 -16.17 14.45 11.58
CA MET A 75 -15.26 13.54 12.28
C MET A 75 -14.65 14.18 13.54
N LEU A 76 -14.83 15.49 13.76
CA LEU A 76 -14.49 16.13 15.03
C LEU A 76 -15.45 15.66 16.15
N PRO A 77 -14.99 15.58 17.40
CA PRO A 77 -13.62 15.87 17.86
C PRO A 77 -12.66 14.68 17.71
N ASP A 78 -13.15 13.50 17.33
CA ASP A 78 -12.41 12.24 17.38
C ASP A 78 -11.23 12.16 16.42
N ILE A 79 -11.36 12.72 15.21
CA ILE A 79 -10.28 12.82 14.22
C ILE A 79 -10.14 14.28 13.83
N LYS A 80 -9.01 14.91 14.16
CA LYS A 80 -8.71 16.30 13.77
C LYS A 80 -8.11 16.34 12.37
N LEU A 81 -8.30 17.46 11.67
CA LEU A 81 -7.68 17.66 10.35
C LEU A 81 -6.15 17.49 10.38
N SER A 82 -5.48 17.89 11.47
CA SER A 82 -4.03 17.72 11.63
C SER A 82 -3.57 16.26 11.74
N GLN A 83 -4.50 15.36 12.08
CA GLN A 83 -4.27 13.92 12.17
C GLN A 83 -4.60 13.19 10.87
N TRP A 84 -5.37 13.83 9.98
CA TRP A 84 -5.79 13.27 8.70
C TRP A 84 -4.58 12.98 7.82
N ARG A 85 -4.53 11.77 7.26
CA ARG A 85 -3.49 11.35 6.33
C ARG A 85 -4.11 10.74 5.09
N LYS A 86 -3.37 10.88 4.00
CA LYS A 86 -3.59 10.19 2.73
C LYS A 86 -2.53 9.11 2.58
N GLY A 87 -2.89 8.05 1.87
CA GLY A 87 -1.99 6.99 1.48
C GLY A 87 -2.51 6.25 0.25
N SER A 88 -1.77 5.21 -0.12
CA SER A 88 -2.16 4.19 -1.07
C SER A 88 -3.04 3.15 -0.39
N GLN A 89 -4.01 2.60 -1.12
CA GLN A 89 -4.75 1.40 -0.70
C GLN A 89 -3.82 0.19 -0.48
N TRP A 90 -2.79 0.04 -1.33
CA TRP A 90 -1.79 -1.03 -1.21
C TRP A 90 -0.85 -0.79 -0.03
N PHE A 91 -0.80 -1.75 0.89
CA PHE A 91 0.06 -1.73 2.06
C PHE A 91 0.80 -3.04 2.28
N GLU A 92 1.88 -2.96 3.07
CA GLU A 92 2.39 -4.07 3.85
C GLU A 92 2.27 -3.75 5.34
N ALA A 93 1.90 -4.74 6.15
CA ALA A 93 1.84 -4.62 7.59
C ALA A 93 2.49 -5.83 8.28
N ASN A 94 3.24 -5.58 9.35
CA ASN A 94 3.63 -6.64 10.29
C ASN A 94 2.42 -7.11 11.11
N ARG A 95 2.58 -8.24 11.80
CA ARG A 95 1.53 -8.86 12.61
C ARG A 95 0.95 -7.94 13.69
N GLU A 96 1.79 -7.17 14.37
CA GLU A 96 1.34 -6.22 15.41
C GLU A 96 0.42 -5.13 14.82
N VAL A 97 0.86 -4.46 13.76
CA VAL A 97 0.08 -3.43 13.05
C VAL A 97 -1.19 -4.02 12.46
N ALA A 98 -1.12 -5.24 11.91
CA ALA A 98 -2.29 -5.93 11.38
C ALA A 98 -3.35 -6.18 12.46
N ILE A 99 -2.93 -6.65 13.65
CA ILE A 99 -3.82 -6.82 14.81
C ILE A 99 -4.46 -5.49 15.21
N HIS A 100 -3.70 -4.40 15.26
CA HIS A 100 -4.24 -3.07 15.57
C HIS A 100 -5.28 -2.61 14.55
N ILE A 101 -5.06 -2.85 13.26
CA ILE A 101 -6.01 -2.49 12.18
C ILE A 101 -7.31 -3.27 12.30
N ILE A 102 -7.24 -4.60 12.50
CA ILE A 102 -8.46 -5.43 12.59
C ILE A 102 -9.23 -5.18 13.89
N SER A 103 -8.53 -4.87 14.98
CA SER A 103 -9.13 -4.65 16.30
C SER A 103 -9.81 -3.28 16.43
N ASP A 104 -9.47 -2.31 15.57
CA ASP A 104 -10.16 -1.03 15.59
C ASP A 104 -11.62 -1.16 15.16
N THR A 105 -12.49 -0.67 16.03
CA THR A 105 -13.93 -0.56 15.79
C THR A 105 -14.39 0.90 15.81
N LYS A 106 -13.75 1.75 16.61
CA LYS A 106 -14.18 3.13 16.83
C LYS A 106 -13.90 4.00 15.61
N TYR A 107 -12.64 4.04 15.15
CA TYR A 107 -12.25 4.94 14.07
C TYR A 107 -12.80 4.46 12.74
N TYR A 108 -12.77 3.15 12.50
CA TYR A 108 -13.48 2.50 11.40
C TYR A 108 -14.96 2.92 11.36
N SER A 109 -15.69 2.90 12.49
CA SER A 109 -17.10 3.32 12.54
C SER A 109 -17.31 4.82 12.27
N ILE A 110 -16.32 5.66 12.57
CA ILE A 110 -16.36 7.10 12.21
C ILE A 110 -16.18 7.26 10.70
N PHE A 111 -15.18 6.59 10.10
CA PHE A 111 -14.99 6.56 8.65
C PHE A 111 -16.25 6.04 7.95
N ARG A 112 -16.82 4.93 8.42
CA ARG A 112 -18.06 4.37 7.89
C ARG A 112 -19.23 5.35 7.89
N ARG A 113 -19.35 6.20 8.91
CA ARG A 113 -20.46 7.17 9.02
C ARG A 113 -20.23 8.46 8.25
N HIS A 114 -18.98 8.88 8.06
CA HIS A 114 -18.66 10.25 7.62
C HIS A 114 -17.75 10.33 6.38
N CYS A 115 -17.15 9.23 5.95
CA CYS A 115 -16.28 9.14 4.78
C CYS A 115 -17.02 8.48 3.61
N TRP A 116 -17.81 9.28 2.89
CA TRP A 116 -18.49 8.89 1.66
C TRP A 116 -17.81 9.57 0.47
N PRO A 117 -17.89 9.04 -0.76
CA PRO A 117 -17.34 9.70 -1.94
C PRO A 117 -17.68 11.20 -1.96
N SER A 118 -16.70 12.08 -2.15
CA SER A 118 -15.31 11.84 -2.57
C SER A 118 -14.28 11.68 -1.43
N CYS A 119 -14.61 11.05 -0.30
CA CYS A 119 -13.66 10.84 0.80
C CYS A 119 -12.65 9.68 0.58
N TYR A 120 -13.09 8.53 0.07
CA TYR A 120 -12.28 7.30 -0.18
C TYR A 120 -11.58 6.74 1.08
N PRO A 121 -12.30 5.96 1.90
CA PRO A 121 -11.76 5.45 3.17
C PRO A 121 -10.60 4.48 2.98
N ASP A 122 -10.54 3.77 1.87
CA ASP A 122 -9.43 2.88 1.47
C ASP A 122 -8.08 3.62 1.32
N GLU A 123 -8.10 4.92 1.00
CA GLU A 123 -6.89 5.75 0.89
C GLU A 123 -6.60 6.59 2.15
N HIS A 124 -7.48 6.57 3.16
CA HIS A 124 -7.42 7.51 4.27
C HIS A 124 -7.55 6.89 5.67
N TYR A 125 -8.29 5.78 5.82
CA TYR A 125 -8.57 5.17 7.11
C TYR A 125 -7.31 4.63 7.79
N ILE A 126 -6.64 3.64 7.17
CA ILE A 126 -5.44 3.01 7.75
C ILE A 126 -4.32 4.05 7.95
N PRO A 127 -3.98 4.91 6.96
CA PRO A 127 -2.96 5.94 7.15
C PRO A 127 -3.25 6.89 8.32
N THR A 128 -4.50 7.37 8.43
CA THR A 128 -4.91 8.26 9.54
C THR A 128 -4.84 7.56 10.88
N TYR A 129 -5.34 6.32 10.95
CA TYR A 129 -5.36 5.54 12.19
C TYR A 129 -3.93 5.25 12.69
N LEU A 130 -3.02 4.85 11.81
CA LEU A 130 -1.63 4.62 12.19
C LEU A 130 -0.94 5.91 12.61
N ASN A 131 -1.13 7.02 11.89
CA ASN A 131 -0.56 8.32 12.28
C ASN A 131 -1.05 8.79 13.66
N MET A 132 -2.27 8.43 14.07
CA MET A 132 -2.81 8.80 15.38
C MET A 132 -2.25 7.98 16.54
N PHE A 133 -1.94 6.70 16.31
CA PHE A 133 -1.70 5.76 17.42
C PHE A 133 -0.42 4.92 17.30
N TYR A 134 0.01 4.60 16.09
CA TYR A 134 1.06 3.61 15.83
C TYR A 134 2.11 4.11 14.83
N GLY A 135 2.32 5.43 14.78
CA GLY A 135 3.22 6.05 13.80
C GLY A 135 4.67 5.57 13.91
N SER A 136 5.12 5.19 15.11
CA SER A 136 6.46 4.63 15.33
C SER A 136 6.64 3.22 14.76
N LEU A 137 5.55 2.50 14.46
CA LEU A 137 5.59 1.16 13.86
C LEU A 137 5.50 1.21 12.32
N ASN A 138 5.35 2.40 11.73
CA ASN A 138 5.12 2.58 10.31
C ASN A 138 6.22 3.42 9.65
N SER A 139 6.61 3.03 8.44
CA SER A 139 7.61 3.76 7.64
C SER A 139 7.06 4.97 6.88
N ASN A 140 5.74 5.16 6.87
CA ASN A 140 5.04 6.21 6.11
C ASN A 140 5.28 6.14 4.59
N ARG A 141 5.59 4.95 4.06
CA ARG A 141 5.74 4.69 2.63
C ARG A 141 5.18 3.33 2.27
N SER A 142 4.86 3.13 0.99
CA SER A 142 4.51 1.81 0.44
C SER A 142 5.72 1.12 -0.19
N VAL A 143 5.73 -0.22 -0.15
CA VAL A 143 6.64 -1.08 -0.93
C VAL A 143 6.13 -1.36 -2.35
N THR A 144 4.99 -0.78 -2.75
CA THR A 144 4.43 -0.93 -4.09
C THR A 144 4.68 0.31 -4.93
N TRP A 145 5.46 0.17 -6.00
CA TRP A 145 5.69 1.23 -6.97
C TRP A 145 4.47 1.43 -7.87
N VAL A 146 4.16 2.70 -8.14
CA VAL A 146 3.03 3.11 -8.98
C VAL A 146 3.45 4.31 -9.84
N ASP A 147 3.18 4.24 -11.14
CA ASP A 147 3.41 5.37 -12.04
C ASP A 147 2.17 6.27 -12.16
N TRP A 148 2.28 7.50 -11.65
CA TRP A 148 1.25 8.54 -11.72
C TRP A 148 1.56 9.63 -12.76
N SER A 149 2.57 9.45 -13.62
CA SER A 149 3.06 10.47 -14.57
C SER A 149 1.99 10.98 -15.55
N LYS A 150 1.02 10.14 -15.93
CA LYS A 150 -0.13 10.54 -16.77
C LYS A 150 -1.13 11.44 -16.06
N GLY A 151 -1.10 11.50 -14.72
CA GLY A 151 -2.12 12.16 -13.90
C GLY A 151 -3.49 11.47 -13.97
N GLY A 152 -4.49 12.09 -13.33
CA GLY A 152 -5.85 11.55 -13.27
C GLY A 152 -6.10 10.60 -12.09
N PRO A 153 -7.25 9.91 -12.07
CA PRO A 153 -7.66 9.06 -10.95
C PRO A 153 -7.06 7.65 -10.96
N HIS A 154 -6.38 7.26 -12.05
CA HIS A 154 -5.80 5.93 -12.20
C HIS A 154 -4.34 6.02 -12.66
N PRO A 155 -3.47 5.13 -12.15
CA PRO A 155 -2.08 5.10 -12.56
C PRO A 155 -1.94 4.55 -13.99
N VAL A 156 -0.74 4.72 -14.55
CA VAL A 156 -0.38 4.14 -15.85
C VAL A 156 -0.55 2.62 -15.81
N THR A 157 -1.16 2.08 -16.87
CA THR A 157 -1.20 0.64 -17.11
C THR A 157 -0.15 0.28 -18.16
N PHE A 158 0.74 -0.65 -17.82
CA PHE A 158 1.79 -1.16 -18.67
C PHE A 158 1.32 -2.42 -19.41
N GLU A 159 1.35 -2.37 -20.73
CA GLU A 159 1.02 -3.47 -21.63
C GLU A 159 2.26 -4.33 -21.90
N GLY A 160 2.09 -5.50 -22.52
CA GLY A 160 3.19 -6.41 -22.86
C GLY A 160 4.34 -5.75 -23.63
N VAL A 161 4.04 -4.81 -24.52
CA VAL A 161 5.05 -4.06 -25.28
C VAL A 161 5.94 -3.16 -24.42
N ASN A 162 5.51 -2.83 -23.19
CA ASN A 162 6.27 -2.02 -22.26
C ASN A 162 7.23 -2.87 -21.40
N ILE A 163 7.07 -4.19 -21.40
CA ILE A 163 7.80 -5.08 -20.51
C ILE A 163 9.14 -5.44 -21.13
N THR A 164 10.20 -4.86 -20.56
CA THR A 164 11.58 -5.18 -20.89
C THR A 164 12.39 -5.37 -19.61
N GLU A 165 13.54 -6.04 -19.71
CA GLU A 165 14.46 -6.14 -18.57
C GLU A 165 14.89 -4.75 -18.06
N SER A 166 15.17 -3.81 -18.97
CA SER A 166 15.53 -2.44 -18.63
C SER A 166 14.43 -1.70 -17.90
N PHE A 167 13.16 -1.96 -18.24
CA PHE A 167 12.02 -1.38 -17.54
C PHE A 167 11.90 -1.91 -16.11
N ILE A 168 12.02 -3.23 -15.89
CA ILE A 168 11.99 -3.78 -14.53
C ILE A 168 13.18 -3.26 -13.70
N ARG A 169 14.37 -3.19 -14.29
CA ARG A 169 15.56 -2.61 -13.63
C ARG A 169 15.41 -1.13 -13.31
N SER A 170 14.67 -0.37 -14.12
CA SER A 170 14.41 1.04 -13.83
C SER A 170 13.45 1.22 -12.64
N ILE A 171 12.54 0.27 -12.38
CA ILE A 171 11.74 0.25 -11.16
C ILE A 171 12.61 -0.08 -9.95
N GLN A 172 13.46 -1.10 -10.06
CA GLN A 172 14.39 -1.52 -8.99
C GLN A 172 15.40 -0.43 -8.62
N ASN A 173 15.87 0.35 -9.60
CA ASN A 173 16.93 1.35 -9.45
C ASN A 173 16.53 2.70 -10.05
N ASN A 174 15.41 3.27 -9.58
CA ASN A 174 14.91 4.56 -10.07
C ASN A 174 15.67 5.79 -9.52
N GLY A 175 16.79 5.58 -8.83
CA GLY A 175 17.58 6.64 -8.18
C GLY A 175 17.01 7.16 -6.86
N THR A 176 15.90 6.61 -6.38
CA THR A 176 15.33 6.95 -5.07
C THR A 176 16.01 6.12 -3.98
N GLU A 177 16.46 6.79 -2.92
CA GLU A 177 16.81 6.12 -1.67
C GLU A 177 15.70 6.38 -0.64
N CYS A 178 15.43 5.38 0.19
CA CYS A 178 14.44 5.44 1.25
C CYS A 178 14.99 4.86 2.54
N LEU A 179 14.38 5.26 3.64
CA LEU A 179 14.71 4.74 4.95
C LEU A 179 14.22 3.28 5.07
N TYR A 180 15.12 2.40 5.49
CA TYR A 180 14.86 1.03 5.86
C TYR A 180 15.56 0.74 7.16
N ASN A 181 14.79 0.42 8.21
CA ASN A 181 15.27 0.36 9.58
C ASN A 181 16.01 1.67 9.96
N ASP A 182 17.30 1.59 10.25
CA ASP A 182 18.11 2.73 10.69
C ASP A 182 19.04 3.25 9.57
N GLY A 183 18.86 2.81 8.33
CA GLY A 183 19.73 3.16 7.20
C GLY A 183 19.00 3.45 5.90
N MET A 184 19.68 4.09 4.96
CA MET A 184 19.16 4.34 3.61
C MET A 184 19.39 3.12 2.72
N THR A 185 18.44 2.83 1.83
CA THR A 185 18.54 1.77 0.83
C THR A 185 17.99 2.24 -0.51
N PRO A 186 18.55 1.81 -1.65
CA PRO A 186 17.93 2.01 -2.96
C PRO A 186 16.73 1.08 -3.21
N MET A 187 16.57 0.01 -2.39
CA MET A 187 15.48 -0.96 -2.53
C MET A 187 14.20 -0.43 -1.87
N CYS A 188 13.51 0.46 -2.56
CA CYS A 188 12.33 1.12 -2.02
C CYS A 188 11.03 0.40 -2.33
N TYR A 189 10.97 -0.31 -3.45
CA TYR A 189 9.75 -0.93 -3.93
C TYR A 189 9.99 -2.40 -4.23
N LEU A 190 9.23 -3.28 -3.60
CA LEU A 190 9.28 -4.73 -3.77
C LEU A 190 8.28 -5.22 -4.82
N PHE A 191 7.22 -4.45 -5.03
CA PHE A 191 6.14 -4.73 -5.98
C PHE A 191 5.91 -3.54 -6.89
N ALA A 192 5.25 -3.76 -8.02
CA ALA A 192 4.86 -2.71 -8.95
C ALA A 192 3.44 -2.92 -9.49
N ARG A 193 2.79 -1.82 -9.88
CA ARG A 193 1.49 -1.79 -10.58
C ARG A 193 1.38 -0.54 -11.47
N LYS A 194 0.54 -0.50 -12.51
CA LYS A 194 -0.48 -1.48 -12.92
C LYS A 194 -0.07 -2.20 -14.20
N PHE A 195 -0.17 -3.53 -14.22
CA PHE A 195 0.16 -4.34 -15.40
C PHE A 195 -1.11 -4.90 -16.04
N ALA A 196 -1.20 -4.81 -17.36
CA ALA A 196 -2.30 -5.41 -18.13
C ALA A 196 -2.10 -6.93 -18.28
N PRO A 197 -3.15 -7.71 -18.58
CA PRO A 197 -3.01 -9.15 -18.85
C PRO A 197 -2.01 -9.47 -19.96
N SER A 198 -1.86 -8.59 -20.95
CA SER A 198 -0.88 -8.71 -22.04
C SER A 198 0.57 -8.71 -21.56
N ALA A 199 0.85 -8.26 -20.33
CA ALA A 199 2.18 -8.25 -19.73
C ALA A 199 2.64 -9.63 -19.25
N LEU A 200 1.73 -10.61 -19.08
CA LEU A 200 2.05 -11.88 -18.45
C LEU A 200 3.16 -12.65 -19.18
N GLU A 201 3.01 -12.89 -20.48
CA GLU A 201 3.98 -13.68 -21.25
C GLU A 201 5.38 -13.01 -21.29
N PRO A 202 5.51 -11.70 -21.57
CA PRO A 202 6.79 -10.99 -21.44
C PRO A 202 7.40 -11.07 -20.04
N LEU A 203 6.59 -10.97 -18.98
CA LEU A 203 7.07 -11.07 -17.60
C LEU A 203 7.60 -12.47 -17.29
N LEU A 204 6.90 -13.53 -17.73
CA LEU A 204 7.35 -14.91 -17.57
C LEU A 204 8.67 -15.16 -18.29
N ASN A 205 8.86 -14.61 -19.48
CA ASN A 205 10.13 -14.71 -20.22
C ASN A 205 11.31 -14.03 -19.50
N LEU A 206 11.04 -13.05 -18.63
CA LEU A 206 12.06 -12.38 -17.81
C LEU A 206 12.34 -13.09 -16.47
N THR A 207 11.55 -14.09 -16.08
CA THR A 207 11.70 -14.75 -14.76
C THR A 207 13.07 -15.43 -14.59
N SER A 208 13.60 -16.05 -15.65
CA SER A 208 14.89 -16.74 -15.62
C SER A 208 16.09 -15.79 -15.42
N THR A 209 15.98 -14.53 -15.86
CA THR A 209 17.06 -13.54 -15.78
C THR A 209 16.95 -12.61 -14.57
N LEU A 210 15.73 -12.20 -14.20
CA LEU A 210 15.48 -11.20 -13.16
C LEU A 210 15.01 -11.79 -11.84
N MET A 211 14.18 -12.83 -11.86
CA MET A 211 13.54 -13.38 -10.67
C MET A 211 14.18 -14.68 -10.18
N ARG A 212 15.09 -15.29 -10.97
CA ARG A 212 15.90 -16.47 -10.59
C ARG A 212 15.09 -17.58 -9.89
N PHE A 213 13.96 -17.93 -10.48
CA PHE A 213 13.28 -19.18 -10.17
C PHE A 213 13.96 -20.35 -10.87
#